data_AF-A0AAV0W907-F1
#
_entry.id   AF-A0AAV0W907-F1
#
_cell.length_a   1.000
_cell.length_b   1.000
_cell.length_c   1.000
_cell.angle_alpha   90.00
_cell.angle_beta   90.00
_cell.angle_gamma   90.00
#
_symmetry.space_group_name_H-M   'P 1'
#
loop_
_entity.id
_entity.type
_entity.pdbx_description
1 polymer ?
#
loop_
_entity_poly.entity_id
_entity_poly.type
_entity_poly.pdbx_seq_one_letter_code
_entity_poly.pdbx_strand_id
1 'polypeptide(L)'
;MFNAEESVVFLPTLFNYNKFREAEWKTPTCVEGEDCYIRNEISFNSKRVQSLSKTNLAISDEELSKAVYKSLVDNKLSSDVLSVSPDRYTVRTNARNSIAFSLEYGVRYNILKNNNCINFMVRNKESAISGLICKFMYTTGVRYNIKCEKVKLLLIPIDENGYAQCETICTD
;
A
#
# COMPACT_ATOMS: atom_id res chain seq x y z
N MET A 1 -7.15 29.00 -20.78
CA MET A 1 -7.59 27.66 -20.34
C MET A 1 -7.33 27.56 -18.85
N PHE A 2 -8.37 27.56 -18.02
CA PHE A 2 -8.21 27.19 -16.61
C PHE A 2 -8.18 25.66 -16.57
N ASN A 3 -6.99 25.08 -16.43
CA ASN A 3 -6.84 23.66 -16.12
C ASN A 3 -7.38 23.46 -14.71
N ALA A 4 -8.65 23.12 -14.59
CA ALA A 4 -9.20 22.74 -13.31
C ALA A 4 -8.58 21.39 -12.92
N GLU A 5 -7.79 21.42 -11.86
CA GLU A 5 -6.98 20.30 -11.41
C GLU A 5 -7.91 19.20 -10.88
N GLU A 6 -7.94 18.03 -11.53
CA GLU A 6 -8.49 16.83 -10.89
C GLU A 6 -7.66 16.57 -9.63
N SER A 7 -8.34 16.26 -8.53
CA SER A 7 -7.64 15.95 -7.28
C SER A 7 -8.14 14.66 -6.66
N VAL A 8 -7.22 13.93 -6.05
CA VAL A 8 -7.49 12.70 -5.32
C VAL A 8 -7.07 12.92 -3.88
N VAL A 9 -7.96 12.58 -2.95
CA VAL A 9 -7.72 12.73 -1.51
C VAL A 9 -8.04 11.43 -0.81
N PHE A 10 -7.12 10.98 0.04
CA PHE A 10 -7.35 9.88 0.96
C PHE A 10 -7.60 10.43 2.36
N LEU A 11 -8.68 9.98 3.00
CA LEU A 11 -9.10 10.39 4.33
C LEU A 11 -9.12 9.17 5.25
N PRO A 12 -8.08 8.94 6.07
CA PRO A 12 -7.98 7.76 6.91
C PRO A 12 -8.99 7.84 8.04
N THR A 13 -9.74 6.76 8.25
CA THR A 13 -10.80 6.68 9.27
C THR A 13 -10.43 5.76 10.42
N LEU A 14 -9.48 4.84 10.21
CA LEU A 14 -8.97 3.97 11.25
C LEU A 14 -7.50 3.66 10.99
N PHE A 15 -6.62 4.31 11.74
CA PHE A 15 -5.21 3.97 11.84
C PHE A 15 -5.03 2.91 12.92
N ASN A 16 -5.07 1.63 12.57
CA ASN A 16 -4.77 0.57 13.52
C ASN A 16 -3.37 0.02 13.29
N TYR A 17 -2.36 0.76 13.76
CA TYR A 17 -0.96 0.32 13.71
C TYR A 17 -0.67 -0.82 14.70
N ASN A 18 -1.48 -0.97 15.75
CA ASN A 18 -1.33 -2.01 16.79
C ASN A 18 -1.76 -3.41 16.35
N LYS A 19 -2.19 -3.57 15.09
CA LYS A 19 -2.47 -4.88 14.50
C LYS A 19 -1.94 -4.92 13.09
N PHE A 20 -0.62 -5.00 12.95
CA PHE A 20 -0.03 -5.56 11.74
C PHE A 20 -0.80 -6.84 11.43
N ARG A 21 -1.33 -6.93 10.21
CA ARG A 21 -2.00 -8.15 9.79
C ARG A 21 -0.88 -9.09 9.35
N GLU A 22 -0.67 -10.17 10.10
CA GLU A 22 0.07 -11.30 9.54
C GLU A 22 -0.75 -11.81 8.35
N ALA A 23 -0.20 -11.69 7.15
CA ALA A 23 -0.78 -12.34 5.99
C ALA A 23 -0.80 -13.86 6.25
N GLU A 24 -1.76 -14.55 5.64
CA GLU A 24 -1.72 -16.01 5.62
C GLU A 24 -0.54 -16.46 4.76
N TRP A 25 0.02 -17.61 5.10
CA TRP A 25 1.03 -18.31 4.31
C TRP A 25 0.46 -18.62 2.92
N LYS A 26 1.11 -18.11 1.86
CA LYS A 26 0.63 -18.26 0.47
C LYS A 26 1.37 -19.42 -0.26
N THR A 27 0.65 -20.48 -0.63
CA THR A 27 1.18 -21.75 -1.21
C THR A 27 1.06 -21.82 -2.74
N PRO A 28 2.10 -22.37 -3.41
CA PRO A 28 3.44 -21.79 -3.46
C PRO A 28 3.39 -20.45 -4.20
N THR A 29 4.08 -19.44 -3.69
CA THR A 29 4.05 -18.10 -4.32
C THR A 29 5.24 -17.88 -5.25
N CYS A 30 6.34 -18.61 -5.02
CA CYS A 30 7.61 -18.35 -5.69
C CYS A 30 8.37 -19.63 -5.98
N VAL A 31 8.81 -19.73 -7.24
CA VAL A 31 9.61 -20.83 -7.79
C VAL A 31 11.00 -20.28 -8.15
N GLU A 32 12.03 -21.04 -7.86
CA GLU A 32 13.41 -20.71 -8.23
C GLU A 32 13.53 -20.53 -9.75
N GLY A 33 14.09 -19.38 -10.16
CA GLY A 33 14.21 -19.00 -11.57
C GLY A 33 13.07 -18.14 -12.09
N GLU A 34 12.01 -17.93 -11.30
CA GLU A 34 10.92 -17.00 -11.63
C GLU A 34 11.02 -15.67 -10.86
N ASP A 35 10.48 -14.60 -11.46
CA ASP A 35 10.36 -13.30 -10.82
C ASP A 35 9.34 -13.35 -9.67
N CYS A 36 9.85 -13.56 -8.45
CA CYS A 36 9.09 -13.55 -7.22
C CYS A 36 8.95 -12.12 -6.66
N TYR A 37 7.74 -11.57 -6.69
CA TYR A 37 7.47 -10.22 -6.20
C TYR A 37 6.12 -10.09 -5.51
N ILE A 38 6.00 -9.06 -4.66
CA ILE A 38 4.73 -8.60 -4.10
C ILE A 38 4.53 -7.10 -4.39
N ARG A 39 3.32 -6.61 -4.16
CA ARG A 39 2.94 -5.21 -4.38
C ARG A 39 1.99 -4.75 -3.28
N ASN A 40 1.85 -3.44 -3.14
CA ASN A 40 0.75 -2.86 -2.38
C ASN A 40 -0.60 -3.23 -3.01
N GLU A 41 -1.60 -3.42 -2.18
CA GLU A 41 -2.96 -3.75 -2.59
C GLU A 41 -3.96 -2.77 -1.96
N ILE A 42 -5.16 -2.72 -2.56
CA ILE A 42 -6.32 -2.02 -2.02
C ILE A 42 -7.43 -3.03 -1.83
N SER A 43 -8.04 -3.07 -0.65
CA SER A 43 -9.37 -3.67 -0.51
C SER A 43 -10.41 -2.66 -0.96
N PHE A 44 -11.05 -2.95 -2.09
CA PHE A 44 -12.08 -2.14 -2.73
C PHE A 44 -13.32 -3.00 -3.00
N ASN A 45 -14.49 -2.61 -2.50
CA ASN A 45 -15.72 -3.41 -2.58
C ASN A 45 -15.51 -4.88 -2.16
N SER A 46 -14.82 -5.08 -1.03
CA SER A 46 -14.48 -6.38 -0.45
C SER A 46 -13.57 -7.27 -1.32
N LYS A 47 -12.97 -6.73 -2.39
CA LYS A 47 -11.99 -7.43 -3.23
C LYS A 47 -10.61 -6.81 -3.07
N ARG A 48 -9.56 -7.63 -3.05
CA ARG A 48 -8.17 -7.15 -3.17
C ARG A 48 -7.93 -6.80 -4.64
N VAL A 49 -7.55 -5.56 -4.90
CA VAL A 49 -7.18 -5.04 -6.23
C VAL A 49 -5.82 -4.37 -6.15
N GLN A 50 -5.06 -4.41 -7.24
CA GLN A 50 -3.72 -3.80 -7.31
C GLN A 50 -3.75 -2.34 -7.76
N SER A 51 -4.87 -1.89 -8.34
CA SER A 51 -5.02 -0.54 -8.87
C SER A 51 -6.50 -0.13 -8.85
N LEU A 52 -6.75 1.16 -8.67
CA LEU A 52 -8.08 1.77 -8.79
C LEU A 52 -8.36 2.30 -10.21
N SER A 53 -7.39 2.22 -11.13
CA SER A 53 -7.50 2.79 -12.47
C SER A 53 -8.63 2.19 -13.30
N LYS A 54 -8.91 0.90 -13.11
CA LYS A 54 -9.98 0.16 -13.81
C LYS A 54 -11.30 0.11 -13.03
N THR A 55 -11.40 0.84 -11.91
CA THR A 55 -12.63 0.92 -11.10
C THR A 55 -13.50 2.09 -11.54
N ASN A 56 -14.68 2.22 -10.94
CA ASN A 56 -15.58 3.37 -11.11
C ASN A 56 -14.97 4.72 -10.64
N LEU A 57 -13.87 4.67 -9.89
CA LEU A 57 -13.10 5.84 -9.45
C LEU A 57 -12.09 6.33 -10.49
N ALA A 58 -11.57 5.43 -11.36
CA ALA A 58 -10.55 5.76 -12.37
C ALA A 58 -9.37 6.60 -11.83
N ILE A 59 -8.81 6.18 -10.68
CA ILE A 59 -7.65 6.81 -10.05
C ILE A 59 -6.40 6.05 -10.49
N SER A 60 -5.42 6.75 -11.06
CA SER A 60 -4.12 6.16 -11.43
C SER A 60 -3.29 5.81 -10.19
N ASP A 61 -2.32 4.90 -10.37
CA ASP A 61 -1.44 4.47 -9.27
C ASP A 61 -0.57 5.63 -8.75
N GLU A 62 -0.19 6.58 -9.62
CA GLU A 62 0.54 7.79 -9.24
C GLU A 62 -0.34 8.73 -8.39
N GLU A 63 -1.57 9.00 -8.83
CA GLU A 63 -2.52 9.82 -8.07
C GLU A 63 -2.83 9.19 -6.71
N LEU A 64 -2.99 7.87 -6.66
CA LEU A 64 -3.22 7.14 -5.42
C LEU A 64 -2.01 7.27 -4.47
N SER A 65 -0.79 7.02 -4.97
CA SER A 65 0.43 7.13 -4.16
C SER A 65 0.60 8.54 -3.58
N LYS A 66 0.38 9.58 -4.40
CA LYS A 66 0.41 10.98 -3.96
C LYS A 66 -0.66 11.29 -2.90
N ALA A 67 -1.89 10.82 -3.11
CA ALA A 67 -3.00 11.04 -2.18
C ALA A 67 -2.74 10.37 -0.82
N VAL A 68 -2.18 9.15 -0.82
CA VAL A 68 -1.80 8.44 0.41
C VAL A 68 -0.65 9.17 1.10
N TYR A 69 0.44 9.49 0.39
CA TYR A 69 1.55 10.25 0.97
C TYR A 69 1.09 11.57 1.62
N LYS A 70 0.32 12.38 0.88
CA LYS A 70 -0.20 13.65 1.40
C LYS A 70 -1.08 13.44 2.64
N SER A 71 -1.96 12.44 2.61
CA SER A 71 -2.77 12.07 3.77
C SER A 71 -1.93 11.71 5.00
N LEU A 72 -0.78 11.07 4.81
CA LEU A 72 0.11 10.69 5.92
C LEU A 72 0.89 11.87 6.46
N VAL A 73 1.32 12.80 5.60
CA VAL A 73 2.00 14.02 6.04
C VAL A 73 1.05 14.96 6.77
N ASP A 74 -0.17 15.14 6.25
CA ASP A 74 -1.13 16.13 6.75
C ASP A 74 -1.85 15.68 8.03
N ASN A 75 -2.10 14.38 8.18
CA ASN A 75 -2.57 13.87 9.45
C ASN A 75 -1.40 13.89 10.43
N LYS A 76 -1.57 14.54 11.59
CA LYS A 76 -0.70 14.30 12.75
C LYS A 76 -0.88 12.83 13.14
N LEU A 77 -0.10 11.97 12.49
CA LEU A 77 -0.17 10.54 12.65
C LEU A 77 0.12 10.15 14.09
N SER A 78 -0.29 8.94 14.47
CA SER A 78 -0.01 8.33 15.76
C SER A 78 1.44 8.60 16.22
N SER A 79 1.67 8.65 17.53
CA SER A 79 2.98 8.77 18.16
C SER A 79 4.04 7.76 17.69
N ASP A 80 3.61 6.72 16.98
CA ASP A 80 4.42 5.62 16.49
C ASP A 80 4.94 5.84 15.06
N VAL A 81 4.42 6.81 14.31
CA VAL A 81 4.99 7.15 13.01
C VAL A 81 6.27 7.95 13.22
N LEU A 82 7.37 7.41 12.72
CA LEU A 82 8.71 7.99 12.87
C LEU A 82 9.04 8.94 11.72
N SER A 83 8.68 8.56 10.50
CA SER A 83 8.95 9.34 9.30
C SER A 83 7.99 8.99 8.17
N VAL A 84 7.77 9.94 7.28
CA VAL A 84 7.00 9.77 6.04
C VAL A 84 7.82 10.41 4.92
N SER A 85 8.10 9.64 3.86
CA SER A 85 8.69 10.09 2.60
C SER A 85 7.77 9.69 1.44
N PRO A 86 7.98 10.21 0.22
CA PRO A 86 7.08 9.94 -0.90
C PRO A 86 6.91 8.45 -1.24
N ASP A 87 7.96 7.66 -1.02
CA ASP A 87 8.05 6.24 -1.37
C ASP A 87 7.70 5.30 -0.20
N ARG A 88 7.85 5.76 1.05
CA ARG A 88 7.67 4.91 2.24
C ARG A 88 7.26 5.70 3.47
N TYR A 89 6.73 5.01 4.46
CA TYR A 89 6.60 5.54 5.81
C TYR A 89 7.08 4.53 6.83
N THR A 90 7.68 5.04 7.91
CA THR A 90 8.32 4.22 8.93
C THR A 90 7.53 4.31 10.23
N VAL A 91 7.22 3.16 10.81
CA VAL A 91 6.52 3.05 12.08
C VAL A 91 7.38 2.35 13.11
N ARG A 92 7.29 2.79 14.36
CA ARG A 92 7.84 2.12 15.53
C ARG A 92 6.98 0.91 15.86
N THR A 93 7.60 -0.26 16.01
CA THR A 93 6.90 -1.50 16.38
C THR A 93 7.13 -1.90 17.83
N ASN A 94 8.25 -1.46 18.41
CA ASN A 94 8.54 -1.47 19.83
C ASN A 94 9.63 -0.42 20.14
N ALA A 95 10.14 -0.36 21.37
CA ALA A 95 11.11 0.66 21.78
C ALA A 95 12.40 0.72 20.94
N ARG A 96 12.79 -0.36 20.24
CA ARG A 96 14.05 -0.44 19.49
C ARG A 96 13.88 -0.76 18.00
N ASN A 97 12.70 -1.22 17.60
CA ASN A 97 12.46 -1.71 16.25
C ASN A 97 11.49 -0.80 15.50
N SER A 98 11.76 -0.65 14.20
CA SER A 98 10.89 0.02 13.24
C SER A 98 10.67 -0.85 12.02
N ILE A 99 9.56 -0.62 11.33
CA ILE A 99 9.27 -1.23 10.03
C ILE A 99 8.94 -0.10 9.06
N ALA A 100 9.56 -0.14 7.87
CA ALA A 100 9.22 0.73 6.76
C ALA A 100 8.20 0.04 5.85
N PHE A 101 7.18 0.78 5.44
CA PHE A 101 6.14 0.31 4.54
C PHE A 101 6.15 1.14 3.27
N SER A 102 6.05 0.49 2.12
CA SER A 102 5.94 1.17 0.84
C SER A 102 4.64 1.98 0.73
N LEU A 103 4.72 3.14 0.08
CA LEU A 103 3.58 3.97 -0.32
C LEU A 103 3.30 3.94 -1.82
N GLU A 104 4.13 3.27 -2.61
CA GLU A 104 4.04 3.30 -4.08
C GLU A 104 3.09 2.21 -4.58
N TYR A 105 2.10 2.62 -5.37
CA TYR A 105 1.23 1.72 -6.11
C TYR A 105 1.79 1.50 -7.52
N GLY A 106 1.48 0.34 -8.12
CA GLY A 106 1.98 -0.05 -9.45
C GLY A 106 3.40 -0.65 -9.47
N VAL A 107 4.16 -0.56 -8.37
CA VAL A 107 5.54 -1.06 -8.24
C VAL A 107 5.59 -2.53 -7.82
N ARG A 108 6.57 -3.28 -8.36
CA ARG A 108 6.91 -4.65 -7.95
C ARG A 108 8.05 -4.61 -6.95
N TYR A 109 7.85 -5.25 -5.79
CA TYR A 109 8.88 -5.40 -4.78
C TYR A 109 9.36 -6.85 -4.77
N ASN A 110 10.61 -7.05 -5.16
CA ASN A 110 11.22 -8.36 -5.24
C ASN A 110 11.30 -8.98 -3.84
N ILE A 111 11.04 -10.28 -3.76
CA ILE A 111 11.27 -11.06 -2.55
C ILE A 111 12.64 -11.72 -2.69
N LEU A 112 13.46 -11.62 -1.65
CA LEU A 112 14.75 -12.29 -1.61
C LEU A 112 14.56 -13.81 -1.66
N LYS A 113 15.26 -14.45 -2.59
CA LYS A 113 15.25 -15.89 -2.78
C LYS A 113 15.69 -16.62 -1.51
N ASN A 114 14.97 -17.68 -1.16
CA ASN A 114 15.44 -18.65 -0.17
C ASN A 114 16.40 -19.64 -0.85
N ASN A 115 17.70 -19.50 -0.59
CA ASN A 115 18.73 -20.34 -1.24
C ASN A 115 18.71 -21.83 -0.81
N ASN A 116 17.85 -22.21 0.13
CA ASN A 116 17.78 -23.58 0.65
C ASN A 116 16.73 -24.44 -0.06
N CYS A 117 15.93 -23.89 -0.99
CA CYS A 117 14.87 -24.63 -1.67
C CYS A 117 14.49 -24.03 -3.03
N ILE A 118 13.97 -24.90 -3.90
CA ILE A 118 13.45 -24.56 -5.23
C ILE A 118 12.11 -23.83 -5.10
N ASN A 119 11.24 -24.31 -4.21
CA ASN A 119 9.92 -23.71 -3.96
C ASN A 119 9.86 -23.16 -2.54
N PHE A 120 9.28 -21.97 -2.40
CA PHE A 120 9.03 -21.40 -1.08
C PHE A 120 7.72 -20.62 -1.00
N MET A 121 7.18 -20.60 0.20
CA MET A 121 6.06 -19.76 0.57
C MET A 121 6.55 -18.50 1.23
N VAL A 122 5.71 -17.48 1.19
CA VAL A 122 6.00 -16.19 1.82
C VAL A 122 4.86 -15.76 2.73
N ARG A 123 5.23 -15.04 3.78
CA ARG A 123 4.32 -14.35 4.68
C ARG A 123 4.91 -13.00 5.05
N ASN A 124 4.10 -11.96 5.08
CA ASN A 124 4.51 -10.62 5.48
C ASN A 124 3.54 -10.01 6.48
N LYS A 125 4.05 -9.05 7.25
CA LYS A 125 3.25 -8.18 8.13
C LYS A 125 2.76 -7.01 7.29
N GLU A 126 1.49 -7.01 6.90
CA GLU A 126 0.89 -5.91 6.14
C GLU A 126 0.49 -4.77 7.10
N SER A 127 0.72 -3.53 6.71
CA SER A 127 0.06 -2.39 7.33
C SER A 127 -1.28 -2.13 6.66
N ALA A 128 -2.30 -1.93 7.48
CA ALA A 128 -3.68 -1.92 7.05
C ALA A 128 -4.35 -0.60 7.46
N ILE A 129 -4.58 0.30 6.49
CA ILE A 129 -5.15 1.63 6.76
C ILE A 129 -6.51 1.74 6.10
N SER A 130 -7.57 1.80 6.91
CA SER A 130 -8.93 2.03 6.42
C SER A 130 -9.18 3.52 6.22
N GLY A 131 -9.88 3.88 5.16
CA GLY A 131 -10.25 5.27 4.89
C GLY A 131 -11.28 5.42 3.78
N LEU A 132 -11.54 6.68 3.46
CA LEU A 132 -12.35 7.09 2.32
C LEU A 132 -11.40 7.67 1.25
N ILE A 133 -11.46 7.14 0.03
CA ILE A 133 -10.75 7.73 -1.11
C ILE A 133 -11.77 8.52 -1.93
N CYS A 134 -11.46 9.77 -2.24
CA CYS A 134 -12.32 10.66 -3.02
C CYS A 134 -11.60 11.16 -4.26
N LYS A 135 -12.24 11.08 -5.43
CA LYS A 135 -11.81 11.75 -6.66
C LYS A 135 -12.73 12.93 -6.95
N PHE A 136 -12.13 14.11 -7.08
CA PHE A 136 -12.79 15.35 -7.46
C PHE A 136 -12.54 15.59 -8.94
N MET A 137 -13.60 15.53 -9.74
CA MET A 137 -13.54 15.77 -11.18
C MET A 137 -14.21 17.10 -11.50
N TYR A 138 -13.50 17.98 -12.22
CA TYR A 138 -14.09 19.21 -12.70
C TYR A 138 -15.02 18.93 -13.88
N THR A 139 -16.23 19.45 -13.81
CA THR A 139 -17.15 19.52 -14.95
C THR A 139 -17.36 20.99 -15.32
N THR A 140 -17.55 21.26 -16.61
CA THR A 140 -17.64 22.62 -17.17
C THR A 140 -18.57 23.53 -16.35
N GLY A 141 -18.10 24.74 -16.06
CA GLY A 141 -18.91 25.78 -15.41
C GLY A 141 -19.01 25.68 -13.89
N VAL A 142 -17.91 25.38 -13.17
CA VAL A 142 -17.80 25.41 -11.70
C VAL A 142 -18.45 24.22 -10.98
N ARG A 143 -18.89 23.18 -11.70
CA ARG A 143 -19.49 22.00 -11.08
C ARG A 143 -18.43 20.95 -10.78
N TYR A 144 -18.36 20.48 -9.55
CA TYR A 144 -17.52 19.35 -9.17
C TYR A 144 -18.36 18.08 -9.07
N ASN A 145 -17.89 17.01 -9.70
CA ASN A 145 -18.40 15.67 -9.41
C ASN A 145 -17.43 15.01 -8.42
N ILE A 146 -17.94 14.68 -7.24
CA ILE A 146 -17.18 14.05 -6.17
C ILE A 146 -17.62 12.59 -6.08
N LYS A 147 -16.69 11.67 -6.31
CA LYS A 147 -16.90 10.25 -6.06
C LYS A 147 -16.02 9.81 -4.91
N CYS A 148 -16.64 9.28 -3.86
CA CYS A 148 -15.94 8.77 -2.69
C CYS A 148 -16.30 7.31 -2.45
N GLU A 149 -15.32 6.50 -2.12
CA GLU A 149 -15.51 5.08 -1.81
C GLU A 149 -14.69 4.69 -0.59
N LYS A 150 -15.19 3.69 0.15
CA LYS A 150 -14.43 3.11 1.26
C LYS A 150 -13.35 2.21 0.71
N VAL A 151 -12.13 2.40 1.19
CA VAL A 151 -10.99 1.56 0.86
C VAL A 151 -10.24 1.14 2.11
N LYS A 152 -9.52 0.04 2.01
CA LYS A 152 -8.48 -0.33 2.97
C LYS A 152 -7.18 -0.55 2.23
N LEU A 153 -6.21 0.31 2.49
CA LEU A 153 -4.85 0.19 1.96
C LEU A 153 -4.18 -1.00 2.65
N LEU A 154 -3.51 -1.84 1.88
CA LEU A 154 -2.72 -2.98 2.34
C LEU A 154 -1.29 -2.76 1.86
N LEU A 155 -0.47 -2.22 2.76
CA LEU A 155 0.87 -1.75 2.46
C LEU A 155 1.88 -2.80 2.90
N ILE A 156 2.81 -3.11 2.01
CA ILE A 156 3.83 -4.13 2.26
C ILE A 156 5.04 -3.52 2.97
N PRO A 157 5.68 -4.27 3.88
CA PRO A 157 6.91 -3.84 4.49
C PRO A 157 8.08 -4.01 3.51
N ILE A 158 9.00 -3.06 3.52
CA ILE A 158 10.20 -3.07 2.69
C ILE A 158 11.45 -2.90 3.56
N ASP A 159 12.54 -3.52 3.15
CA ASP A 159 13.85 -3.36 3.79
C ASP A 159 14.59 -2.10 3.30
N GLU A 160 15.78 -1.88 3.84
CA GLU A 160 16.63 -0.72 3.50
C GLU A 160 17.07 -0.71 2.03
N ASN A 161 17.11 -1.88 1.39
CA ASN A 161 17.48 -2.08 0.00
C ASN A 161 16.28 -2.03 -0.96
N GLY A 162 15.07 -1.84 -0.44
CA GLY A 162 13.84 -1.81 -1.22
C GLY A 162 13.29 -3.19 -1.62
N TYR A 163 13.76 -4.28 -1.00
CA TYR A 163 13.14 -5.59 -1.15
C TYR A 163 11.94 -5.74 -0.22
N ALA A 164 11.02 -6.61 -0.58
CA ALA A 164 9.91 -7.00 0.27
C ALA A 164 10.42 -7.71 1.55
N GLN A 165 10.04 -7.19 2.72
CA GLN A 165 10.37 -7.82 3.99
C GLN A 165 9.37 -8.94 4.31
N CYS A 166 9.75 -10.17 3.96
CA CYS A 166 8.91 -11.36 4.13
C CYS A 166 9.61 -12.44 4.97
N GLU A 167 8.82 -13.22 5.69
CA GLU A 167 9.21 -14.54 6.16
C GLU A 167 9.07 -15.53 5.02
N THR A 168 10.01 -16.48 4.91
CA THR A 168 9.98 -17.54 3.90
C THR A 168 10.07 -18.91 4.55
N ILE A 169 9.37 -19.90 3.99
CA ILE A 169 9.49 -21.30 4.38
C ILE A 169 9.53 -22.17 3.12
N CYS A 170 10.40 -23.17 3.12
CA CYS A 170 10.52 -24.11 2.01
C CYS A 170 9.28 -24.99 1.91
N THR A 171 8.92 -25.33 0.67
CA THR A 171 7.88 -26.30 0.37
C THR A 171 8.38 -27.35 -0.60
N ASP A 172 7.82 -28.55 -0.49
CA ASP A 172 8.05 -29.65 -1.42
C ASP A 172 7.54 -29.33 -2.84
#